data_AF-A0A7X5SC56-F1
#
_entry.id   AF-A0A7X5SC56-F1
#
_cell.length_a   1.000
_cell.length_b   1.000
_cell.length_c   1.000
_cell.angle_alpha   90.00
_cell.angle_beta   90.00
_cell.angle_gamma   90.00
#
_symmetry.space_group_name_H-M   'P 1'
#
loop_
_entity.id
_entity.type
_entity.pdbx_description
1 polymer ?
#
loop_
_entity_poly.entity_id
_entity_poly.type
_entity_poly.pdbx_seq_one_letter_code
_entity_poly.pdbx_strand_id
1 'polypeptide(L)'
;VLTSVMHSQRVLRRDGVEIFGYDNVQGAGFPAAVVGNNTGVFPTSINTALFQQTRKRDGVSAALQWKPDADFELNLTGLYVKESFDNYNQSRYGYWGSTPGDAQALGFENGVATSGTFGD
;
A
#
# COMPACT_ATOMS: atom_id res chain seq x y z
N VAL A 1 -23.89 -25.04 -27.72
CA VAL A 1 -23.36 -24.83 -26.34
C VAL A 1 -21.89 -24.47 -26.46
N LEU A 2 -21.46 -23.45 -25.73
CA LEU A 2 -20.06 -23.05 -25.57
C LEU A 2 -19.70 -23.15 -24.10
N THR A 3 -18.56 -23.75 -23.77
CA THR A 3 -18.03 -23.78 -22.40
C THR A 3 -16.58 -23.35 -22.40
N SER A 4 -16.14 -22.68 -21.33
CA SER A 4 -14.77 -22.24 -21.14
C SER A 4 -14.37 -22.43 -19.69
N VAL A 5 -13.11 -22.83 -19.49
CA VAL A 5 -12.45 -22.79 -18.18
C VAL A 5 -11.37 -21.72 -18.20
N MET A 6 -11.10 -21.11 -17.06
CA MET A 6 -10.13 -20.04 -16.91
C MET A 6 -9.29 -20.31 -15.65
N HIS A 7 -7.98 -20.19 -15.78
CA HIS A 7 -7.04 -20.19 -14.66
C HIS A 7 -6.10 -19.00 -14.80
N SER A 8 -5.91 -18.26 -13.72
CA SER A 8 -5.00 -17.13 -13.66
C SER A 8 -4.26 -17.13 -12.32
N GLN A 9 -2.93 -17.15 -12.38
CA GLN A 9 -2.08 -16.94 -11.23
C GLN A 9 -1.18 -15.72 -11.48
N ARG A 10 -1.16 -14.79 -10.53
CA ARG A 10 -0.33 -13.59 -10.60
C ARG A 10 0.35 -13.34 -9.26
N VAL A 11 1.66 -13.13 -9.31
CA VAL A 11 2.43 -12.61 -8.18
C VAL A 11 2.52 -11.09 -8.32
N LEU A 12 2.19 -10.39 -7.25
CA LEU A 12 2.36 -8.95 -7.11
C LEU A 12 3.42 -8.69 -6.05
N ARG A 13 4.30 -7.74 -6.34
CA ARG A 13 5.23 -7.17 -5.38
C ARG A 13 5.09 -5.66 -5.44
N ARG A 14 4.98 -5.04 -4.27
CA ARG A 14 5.06 -3.59 -4.10
C ARG A 14 6.08 -3.30 -3.01
N ASP A 15 7.11 -2.57 -3.40
CA ASP A 15 8.08 -1.98 -2.48
C ASP A 15 7.74 -0.49 -2.38
N GLY A 16 7.71 0.03 -1.16
CA GLY A 16 7.36 1.42 -0.92
C GLY A 16 8.02 1.98 0.33
N VAL A 17 8.01 3.31 0.40
CA VAL A 17 8.30 4.04 1.63
C VAL A 17 7.01 4.70 2.09
N GLU A 18 6.67 4.53 3.36
CA GLU A 18 5.48 5.09 3.98
C GLU A 18 5.89 5.98 5.14
N ILE A 19 5.16 7.08 5.34
CA ILE A 19 5.28 7.93 6.52
C ILE A 19 4.00 7.73 7.32
N PHE A 20 4.11 7.21 8.54
CA PHE A 20 2.93 6.85 9.35
C PHE A 20 2.28 8.05 10.04
N GLY A 21 3.02 9.14 10.19
CA GLY A 21 2.50 10.34 10.84
C GLY A 21 3.50 11.48 10.81
N TYR A 22 2.97 12.65 11.14
CA TYR A 22 3.72 13.88 11.31
C TYR A 22 3.35 14.48 12.65
N ASP A 23 4.35 14.93 13.39
CA ASP A 23 4.16 15.68 14.63
C ASP A 23 4.74 17.08 14.49
N ASN A 24 4.27 18.00 15.33
CA ASN A 24 4.78 19.36 15.36
C ASN A 24 6.20 19.38 15.93
N VAL A 25 7.08 20.13 15.29
CA VAL A 25 8.44 20.35 15.81
C VAL A 25 8.39 21.17 17.10
N GLN A 26 7.44 22.10 17.23
CA GLN A 26 7.25 22.83 18.48
C GLN A 26 6.75 21.91 19.59
N GLY A 27 7.46 21.89 20.70
CA GLY A 27 7.10 21.06 21.86
C GLY A 27 7.52 19.60 21.73
N ALA A 28 8.07 19.16 20.60
CA ALA A 28 8.61 17.81 20.45
C ALA A 28 9.90 17.57 21.25
N GLY A 29 10.62 18.63 21.65
CA GLY A 29 11.86 18.48 22.45
C GLY A 29 13.14 18.38 21.62
N PHE A 30 13.12 18.80 20.36
CA PHE A 30 14.35 18.98 19.58
C PHE A 30 15.23 20.10 20.17
N PRO A 31 16.57 19.99 20.08
CA PRO A 31 17.46 21.07 20.48
C PRO A 31 17.19 22.36 19.70
N ALA A 32 17.18 23.50 20.40
CA ALA A 32 16.88 24.80 19.78
C ALA A 32 17.87 25.16 18.65
N ALA A 33 19.13 24.78 18.79
CA ALA A 33 20.16 24.99 17.77
C ALA A 33 19.92 24.19 16.47
N VAL A 34 19.20 23.07 16.56
CA VAL A 34 18.91 22.17 15.43
C VAL A 34 17.68 22.65 14.66
N VAL A 35 16.64 23.09 15.36
CA VAL A 35 15.41 23.61 14.74
C VAL A 35 15.59 25.03 14.25
N GLY A 36 16.34 25.87 14.98
CA GLY A 36 16.43 27.30 14.73
C GLY A 36 15.07 27.98 14.83
N ASN A 37 14.74 28.83 13.85
CA ASN A 37 13.46 29.52 13.77
C ASN A 37 12.40 28.74 12.95
N ASN A 38 12.71 27.51 12.54
CA ASN A 38 11.78 26.72 11.74
C ASN A 38 10.54 26.34 12.56
N THR A 39 9.40 26.35 11.89
CA THR A 39 8.10 25.94 12.46
C THR A 39 7.45 24.94 11.51
N GLY A 40 6.57 24.07 12.03
CA GLY A 40 5.87 23.07 11.23
C GLY A 40 6.10 21.64 11.74
N VAL A 41 6.22 20.67 10.83
CA VAL A 41 6.10 19.24 11.17
C VAL A 41 7.30 18.39 10.77
N PHE A 42 7.50 17.27 11.46
CA PHE A 42 8.49 16.24 11.15
C PHE A 42 7.85 14.85 11.05
N PRO A 43 8.35 13.94 10.20
CA PRO A 43 7.83 12.58 10.13
C PRO A 43 8.19 11.79 11.39
N THR A 44 7.20 11.16 12.01
CA THR A 44 7.41 10.41 13.28
C THR A 44 7.99 9.03 13.03
N SER A 45 7.56 8.38 11.95
CA SER A 45 8.02 7.06 11.51
C SER A 45 8.07 7.01 9.99
N ILE A 46 9.19 6.54 9.47
CA ILE A 46 9.42 6.29 8.04
C ILE A 46 9.66 4.79 7.93
N ASN A 47 8.80 4.16 7.15
CA ASN A 47 8.70 2.72 7.00
C ASN A 47 9.13 2.31 5.60
N THR A 48 9.96 1.28 5.48
CA THR A 48 10.11 0.51 4.24
C THR A 48 9.10 -0.64 4.24
N ALA A 49 8.11 -0.55 3.37
CA ALA A 49 7.04 -1.52 3.24
C ALA A 49 7.29 -2.47 2.07
N LEU A 50 7.35 -3.77 2.37
CA LEU A 50 7.35 -4.86 1.40
C LEU A 50 6.00 -5.57 1.44
N PHE A 51 5.25 -5.47 0.35
CA PHE A 51 4.02 -6.20 0.15
C PHE A 51 4.18 -7.20 -0.98
N GLN A 52 3.87 -8.46 -0.72
CA GLN A 52 3.81 -9.51 -1.72
C GLN A 52 2.44 -10.18 -1.67
N GLN A 53 1.88 -10.47 -2.84
CA GLN A 53 0.59 -11.14 -2.91
C GLN A 53 0.56 -12.12 -4.06
N THR A 54 0.16 -13.36 -3.79
CA THR A 54 -0.15 -14.34 -4.82
C THR A 54 -1.66 -14.38 -5.02
N ARG A 55 -2.10 -14.01 -6.21
CA ARG A 55 -3.51 -14.04 -6.60
C ARG A 55 -3.78 -15.23 -7.48
N LYS A 56 -4.71 -16.09 -7.07
CA LYS A 56 -5.22 -17.22 -7.86
C LYS A 56 -6.69 -17.00 -8.14
N ARG A 57 -7.07 -17.11 -9.41
CA ARG A 57 -8.44 -16.99 -9.90
C ARG A 57 -8.73 -18.15 -10.84
N ASP A 58 -9.70 -18.96 -10.46
CA ASP A 58 -10.22 -20.06 -11.26
C ASP A 58 -11.67 -19.76 -11.65
N GLY A 59 -12.05 -20.07 -12.87
CA GLY A 59 -13.41 -19.84 -13.33
C GLY A 59 -13.88 -20.82 -14.39
N VAL A 60 -15.19 -20.94 -14.50
CA VAL A 60 -15.87 -21.66 -15.57
C VAL A 60 -17.01 -20.80 -16.08
N SER A 61 -17.16 -20.75 -17.40
CA SER A 61 -18.31 -20.12 -18.05
C SER A 61 -18.96 -21.09 -19.04
N ALA A 62 -20.27 -20.95 -19.19
CA ALA A 62 -21.05 -21.74 -20.12
C ALA A 62 -22.12 -20.87 -20.78
N ALA A 63 -22.39 -21.14 -22.05
CA ALA A 63 -23.45 -20.52 -22.82
C ALA A 63 -24.23 -21.59 -23.60
N LEU A 64 -25.54 -21.59 -23.45
CA LEU A 64 -26.48 -22.40 -24.21
C LEU A 64 -27.36 -21.46 -25.01
N GLN A 65 -27.43 -21.70 -26.32
CA GLN A 65 -28.42 -21.11 -27.20
C GLN A 65 -29.29 -22.25 -27.71
N TRP A 66 -30.61 -22.08 -27.62
CA TRP A 66 -31.61 -23.00 -28.16
C TRP A 66 -32.65 -22.22 -28.95
N LYS A 67 -32.78 -22.57 -30.22
CA LYS A 67 -33.68 -21.92 -31.18
C LYS A 67 -34.36 -22.99 -32.04
N PRO A 68 -35.49 -23.55 -31.58
CA PRO A 68 -36.19 -24.61 -32.27
C PRO A 68 -36.97 -24.12 -33.50
N ASP A 69 -37.39 -22.86 -33.54
CA ASP A 69 -38.10 -22.24 -34.68
C ASP A 69 -37.79 -20.73 -34.79
N ALA A 70 -38.53 -20.01 -35.65
CA ALA A 70 -38.31 -18.59 -35.91
C ALA A 70 -38.87 -17.67 -34.80
N ASP A 71 -39.86 -18.14 -34.03
CA ASP A 71 -40.61 -17.35 -33.05
C ASP A 71 -40.10 -17.57 -31.62
N PHE A 72 -39.30 -18.62 -31.39
CA PHE A 72 -38.72 -18.93 -30.09
C PHE A 72 -37.19 -18.98 -30.09
N GLU A 73 -36.57 -18.26 -29.13
CA GLU A 73 -35.14 -18.34 -28.86
C GLU A 73 -34.86 -18.23 -27.35
N LEU A 74 -34.05 -19.14 -26.82
CA LEU A 74 -33.57 -19.16 -25.45
C LEU A 74 -32.04 -19.04 -25.43
N ASN A 75 -31.54 -18.08 -24.66
CA ASN A 75 -30.12 -17.91 -24.38
C ASN A 75 -29.88 -17.99 -22.86
N LEU A 76 -29.02 -18.91 -22.42
CA LEU A 76 -28.64 -19.09 -21.02
C LEU A 76 -27.11 -18.98 -20.90
N THR A 77 -26.64 -18.06 -20.08
CA THR A 77 -25.21 -17.89 -19.78
C THR A 77 -24.96 -18.04 -18.28
N GLY A 78 -23.97 -18.84 -17.90
CA GLY A 78 -23.52 -19.02 -16.52
C GLY A 78 -22.03 -18.68 -16.39
N LEU A 79 -21.67 -18.10 -15.24
CA LEU A 79 -20.29 -17.82 -14.85
C LEU A 79 -20.11 -18.17 -13.38
N TYR A 80 -19.08 -18.96 -13.08
CA TYR A 80 -18.62 -19.22 -11.72
C TYR A 80 -17.13 -18.86 -11.62
N VAL A 81 -16.76 -18.12 -10.59
CA VAL A 81 -15.38 -17.69 -10.33
C VAL A 81 -15.07 -17.90 -8.87
N LYS A 82 -13.89 -18.46 -8.58
CA LYS A 82 -13.33 -18.61 -7.23
C LYS A 82 -11.97 -17.91 -7.17
N GLU A 83 -11.75 -17.16 -6.10
CA GLU A 83 -10.52 -16.40 -5.89
C GLU A 83 -9.88 -16.73 -4.54
N SER A 84 -8.56 -16.73 -4.50
CA SER A 84 -7.75 -16.87 -3.28
C SER A 84 -6.54 -15.95 -3.38
N PHE A 85 -6.36 -15.11 -2.35
CA PHE A 85 -5.39 -14.01 -2.33
C PHE A 85 -4.51 -14.07 -1.08
N ASP A 86 -3.46 -14.90 -1.14
CA ASP A 86 -2.48 -14.99 -0.06
C ASP A 86 -1.56 -13.78 -0.11
N ASN A 87 -1.38 -13.13 1.04
CA ASN A 87 -0.58 -11.91 1.16
C ASN A 87 0.48 -12.04 2.27
N TYR A 88 1.63 -11.44 2.02
CA TYR A 88 2.72 -11.22 2.95
C TYR A 88 2.98 -9.73 3.03
N ASN A 89 3.01 -9.20 4.24
CA ASN A 89 3.33 -7.80 4.50
C ASN A 89 4.44 -7.72 5.55
N GLN A 90 5.53 -7.05 5.20
CA GLN A 90 6.61 -6.73 6.10
C GLN A 90 6.84 -5.22 6.10
N SER A 91 6.90 -4.65 7.30
CA SER A 91 7.23 -3.23 7.51
C SER A 91 8.43 -3.14 8.44
N ARG A 92 9.43 -2.36 8.04
CA ARG A 92 10.58 -2.00 8.88
C ARG A 92 10.61 -0.50 8.96
N TYR A 93 10.45 0.05 10.16
CA TYR A 93 10.41 1.49 10.37
C TYR A 93 11.49 1.93 11.34
N GLY A 94 12.07 3.10 11.05
CA GLY A 94 12.72 3.90 12.06
C GLY A 94 11.66 4.72 12.79
N TYR A 95 11.79 4.85 14.10
CA TYR A 95 10.94 5.70 14.92
C TYR A 95 11.81 6.76 15.60
N TRP A 96 11.56 8.04 15.28
CA TRP A 96 12.35 9.17 15.78
C TRP A 96 11.56 10.07 16.73
N GLY A 97 10.26 9.82 16.89
CA GLY A 97 9.40 10.59 17.80
C GLY A 97 9.78 10.49 19.28
N SER A 98 10.50 9.43 19.71
CA SER A 98 10.89 9.24 21.12
C SER A 98 12.22 9.88 21.50
N THR A 99 13.09 10.21 20.56
CA THR A 99 14.45 10.71 20.82
C THR A 99 14.79 12.00 20.04
N PRO A 100 13.92 13.02 20.03
CA PRO A 100 14.19 14.27 19.33
C PRO A 100 15.39 15.03 19.92
N GLY A 101 15.73 14.79 21.19
CA GLY A 101 16.90 15.38 21.86
C GLY A 101 18.25 14.97 21.25
N ASP A 102 18.32 13.83 20.56
CA ASP A 102 19.55 13.30 19.96
C ASP A 102 19.79 13.84 18.53
N ALA A 103 18.92 14.74 18.05
CA ALA A 103 19.09 15.34 16.74
C ALA A 103 20.32 16.27 16.72
N GLN A 104 21.15 16.12 15.69
CA GLN A 104 22.34 16.95 15.43
C GLN A 104 22.09 17.97 14.32
N ALA A 105 21.19 17.66 13.38
CA ALA A 105 20.76 18.58 12.32
C ALA A 105 19.37 18.19 11.80
N LEU A 106 18.61 19.19 11.35
CA LEU A 106 17.35 19.02 10.64
C LEU A 106 17.31 19.96 9.43
N GLY A 107 16.92 19.43 8.27
CA GLY A 107 16.65 20.23 7.08
C GLY A 107 15.15 20.49 6.95
N PHE A 108 14.78 21.71 6.62
CA PHE A 108 13.40 22.14 6.45
C PHE A 108 13.13 22.64 5.05
N GLU A 109 11.97 22.29 4.52
CA GLU A 109 11.42 22.84 3.29
C GLU A 109 9.94 23.16 3.50
N ASN A 110 9.54 24.43 3.32
CA ASN A 110 8.14 24.88 3.43
C ASN A 110 7.41 24.41 4.71
N GLY A 111 8.10 24.40 5.86
CA GLY A 111 7.50 23.99 7.14
C GLY A 111 7.44 22.47 7.35
N VAL A 112 8.14 21.68 6.54
CA VAL A 112 8.27 20.24 6.72
C VAL A 112 9.74 19.88 6.89
N ALA A 113 10.08 19.12 7.93
CA ALA A 113 11.40 18.54 8.07
C ALA A 113 11.60 17.44 7.01
N THR A 114 12.56 17.62 6.11
CA THR A 114 12.83 16.72 4.98
C THR A 114 14.10 15.89 5.15
N SER A 115 14.95 16.23 6.12
CA SER A 115 16.16 15.48 6.46
C SER A 115 16.52 15.66 7.92
N GLY A 116 17.30 14.73 8.47
CA GLY A 116 17.82 14.82 9.83
C GLY A 116 18.95 13.85 10.10
N THR A 117 19.86 14.25 10.99
CA THR A 117 20.94 13.39 11.53
C THR A 117 20.77 13.27 13.03
N PHE A 118 20.85 12.03 13.55
CA PHE A 118 20.64 11.70 14.97
C PHE A 118 21.82 10.86 15.47
N GLY A 119 22.22 11.06 16.73
CA GLY A 119 23.31 10.33 17.38
C GLY A 119 24.28 11.24 18.12
N ASP A 120 25.41 10.67 18.54
CA ASP A 120 26.61 11.40 18.97
C ASP A 120 27.47 11.82 17.77
#